data_AF-A0A4R7IYU6-F1
#
_entry.id   AF-A0A4R7IYU6-F1
#
_cell.length_a   1.000
_cell.length_b   1.000
_cell.length_c   1.000
_cell.angle_alpha   90.00
_cell.angle_beta   90.00
_cell.angle_gamma   90.00
#
_symmetry.space_group_name_H-M   'P 1'
#
loop_
_entity.id
_entity.type
_entity.pdbx_description
1 polymer ?
#
loop_
_entity_poly.entity_id
_entity_poly.type
_entity_poly.pdbx_seq_one_letter_code
_entity_poly.pdbx_strand_id
1 'polypeptide(L)'
;MRWRAELINVGLGYCISHQSTPFDAAYLLLAEGDEAFFEKYIDSSVFRPVYIPAGKESNPGLRKALSRDGFGSDVLLSRVDSDDLITADYVERLSRAALESGMPDQWFVAVDGQRSDLRQVQSFHYVNSPFISRFVKNRTSESIFRNHQNVTELQPILLEGVLWWQLLHGSNLANKFWKPRPLEKQVRGKSYSGGLSEFQFDEFNRLFGFDASKLIGVLGREECQ
;
A
#
# COMPACT_ATOMS: atom_id res chain seq x y z
N MET A 1 13.80 -4.00 13.77
CA MET A 1 12.61 -3.18 14.14
C MET A 1 12.76 -1.72 13.77
N ARG A 2 13.78 -0.98 14.25
CA ARG A 2 13.99 0.45 13.90
C ARG A 2 13.98 0.74 12.38
N TRP A 3 14.59 -0.14 11.58
CA TRP A 3 14.60 -0.02 10.12
C TRP A 3 13.19 -0.03 9.50
N ARG A 4 12.21 -0.76 10.10
CA ARG A 4 10.81 -0.78 9.62
C ARG A 4 10.13 0.56 9.81
N ALA A 5 10.35 1.20 10.96
CA ALA A 5 9.83 2.54 11.19
C ALA A 5 10.48 3.56 10.24
N GLU A 6 11.77 3.41 9.95
CA GLU A 6 12.44 4.24 8.94
C GLU A 6 11.84 4.03 7.55
N LEU A 7 11.56 2.78 7.16
CA LEU A 7 10.89 2.45 5.90
C LEU A 7 9.48 3.06 5.83
N ILE A 8 8.70 2.96 6.90
CA ILE A 8 7.37 3.56 7.00
C ILE A 8 7.45 5.07 6.84
N ASN A 9 8.29 5.75 7.63
CA ASN A 9 8.34 7.21 7.63
C ASN A 9 8.89 7.77 6.31
N VAL A 10 9.98 7.18 5.81
CA VAL A 10 10.69 7.70 4.64
C VAL A 10 10.03 7.26 3.34
N GLY A 11 9.49 6.03 3.28
CA GLY A 11 8.78 5.50 2.13
C GLY A 11 7.31 5.88 2.12
N LEU A 12 6.49 5.07 2.80
CA LEU A 12 5.03 5.22 2.77
C LEU A 12 4.57 6.60 3.28
N GLY A 13 5.20 7.12 4.34
CA GLY A 13 4.90 8.43 4.91
C GLY A 13 5.18 9.58 3.94
N TYR A 14 6.22 9.46 3.13
CA TYR A 14 6.46 10.39 2.03
C TYR A 14 5.34 10.31 0.98
N CYS A 15 5.02 9.11 0.49
CA CYS A 15 3.96 8.92 -0.51
C CYS A 15 2.61 9.46 -0.04
N ILE A 16 2.28 9.25 1.24
CA ILE A 16 1.04 9.72 1.86
C ILE A 16 1.01 11.25 2.00
N SER A 17 2.09 11.86 2.49
CA SER A 17 2.17 13.32 2.66
C SER A 17 2.15 14.09 1.33
N HIS A 18 2.41 13.40 0.21
CA HIS A 18 2.42 13.97 -1.14
C HIS A 18 1.23 13.50 -1.98
N GLN A 19 0.16 12.96 -1.38
CA GLN A 19 -1.06 12.66 -2.12
C GLN A 19 -1.69 13.94 -2.68
N SER A 20 -1.87 13.98 -3.99
CA SER A 20 -2.66 14.99 -4.69
C SER A 20 -4.09 14.51 -4.73
N THR A 21 -4.93 14.96 -3.81
CA THR A 21 -6.34 14.55 -3.75
C THR A 21 -7.21 15.69 -3.23
N PRO A 22 -8.40 15.92 -3.82
CA PRO A 22 -9.39 16.84 -3.27
C PRO A 22 -10.22 16.21 -2.13
N PHE A 23 -10.03 14.92 -1.86
CA PHE A 23 -10.78 14.16 -0.86
C PHE A 23 -10.07 14.18 0.49
N ASP A 24 -10.84 14.30 1.57
CA ASP A 24 -10.33 14.11 2.93
C ASP A 24 -9.82 12.67 3.09
N ALA A 25 -8.65 12.50 3.70
CA ALA A 25 -8.05 11.20 3.97
C ALA A 25 -7.48 11.13 5.40
N ALA A 26 -7.58 9.96 6.01
CA ALA A 26 -6.90 9.65 7.27
C ALA A 26 -6.08 8.37 7.11
N TYR A 27 -4.85 8.42 7.62
CA TYR A 27 -3.90 7.33 7.50
C TYR A 27 -3.74 6.67 8.86
N LEU A 28 -4.33 5.49 8.97
CA LEU A 28 -4.37 4.73 10.21
C LEU A 28 -3.34 3.61 10.16
N LEU A 29 -2.40 3.64 11.11
CA LEU A 29 -1.41 2.58 11.21
C LEU A 29 -1.92 1.50 12.15
N LEU A 30 -2.18 0.31 11.61
CA LEU A 30 -2.63 -0.82 12.40
C LEU A 30 -1.45 -1.55 13.02
N ALA A 31 -1.37 -1.50 14.34
CA ALA A 31 -0.29 -2.08 15.12
C ALA A 31 -0.83 -3.16 16.06
N GLU A 32 -0.32 -4.40 15.93
CA GLU A 32 -0.65 -5.50 16.84
C GLU A 32 0.43 -5.59 17.94
N GLY A 33 0.14 -5.01 19.12
CA GLY A 33 0.91 -5.26 20.36
C GLY A 33 2.32 -4.67 20.42
N ASP A 34 2.61 -3.61 19.65
CA ASP A 34 3.91 -2.92 19.65
C ASP A 34 3.77 -1.40 19.85
N GLU A 35 2.88 -1.00 20.77
CA GLU A 35 2.51 0.39 21.04
C GLU A 35 3.73 1.30 21.25
N ALA A 36 4.63 0.87 22.15
CA ALA A 36 5.82 1.64 22.53
C ALA A 36 6.80 1.84 21.37
N PHE A 37 6.89 0.89 20.43
CA PHE A 37 7.70 1.05 19.23
C PHE A 37 7.10 2.12 18.32
N PHE A 38 5.80 2.02 18.04
CA PHE A 38 5.13 2.94 17.13
C PHE A 38 5.13 4.38 17.67
N GLU A 39 4.85 4.58 18.96
CA GLU A 39 4.92 5.90 19.60
C GLU A 39 6.32 6.53 19.54
N LYS A 40 7.36 5.71 19.60
CA LYS A 40 8.74 6.19 19.63
C LYS A 40 9.30 6.50 18.24
N TYR A 41 8.92 5.74 17.22
CA TYR A 41 9.62 5.75 15.94
C TYR A 41 8.77 6.18 14.74
N ILE A 42 7.43 6.22 14.83
CA ILE A 42 6.59 6.68 13.71
C ILE A 42 6.27 8.15 13.83
N ASP A 43 6.28 8.84 12.68
CA ASP A 43 5.86 10.23 12.58
C ASP A 43 4.34 10.37 12.79
N SER A 44 3.95 10.82 13.98
CA SER A 44 2.56 11.03 14.35
C SER A 44 1.89 12.23 13.64
N SER A 45 2.65 13.04 12.89
CA SER A 45 2.07 14.11 12.06
C SER A 45 1.47 13.57 10.76
N VAL A 46 1.94 12.41 10.29
CA VAL A 46 1.47 11.75 9.07
C VAL A 46 0.52 10.60 9.40
N PHE A 47 0.91 9.76 10.35
CA PHE A 47 0.15 8.56 10.72
C PHE A 47 -0.53 8.74 12.06
N ARG A 48 -1.75 8.24 12.17
CA ARG A 48 -2.38 8.03 13.48
C ARG A 48 -2.43 6.53 13.78
N PRO A 49 -1.69 6.05 14.79
CA PRO A 49 -1.74 4.65 15.15
C PRO A 49 -3.13 4.27 15.70
N VAL A 50 -3.64 3.14 15.23
CA VAL A 50 -4.84 2.46 15.75
C VAL A 50 -4.43 1.05 16.12
N TYR A 51 -4.30 0.82 17.43
CA TYR A 51 -3.88 -0.47 17.95
C TYR A 51 -5.01 -1.49 17.82
N ILE A 52 -4.74 -2.58 17.11
CA ILE A 52 -5.68 -3.68 16.94
C ILE A 52 -5.19 -4.85 17.78
N PRO A 53 -5.99 -5.32 18.77
CA PRO A 53 -5.68 -6.57 19.43
C PRO A 53 -5.64 -7.69 18.41
N ALA A 54 -4.54 -8.46 18.40
CA ALA A 54 -4.38 -9.59 17.50
C ALA A 54 -5.62 -10.51 17.55
N GLY A 55 -6.11 -10.93 16.37
CA GLY A 55 -7.26 -11.84 16.29
C GLY A 55 -8.64 -11.19 16.18
N LYS A 56 -8.78 -9.86 16.25
CA LYS A 56 -10.10 -9.19 16.22
C LYS A 56 -10.42 -8.53 14.88
N GLU A 57 -11.63 -8.79 14.37
CA GLU A 57 -12.14 -8.27 13.09
C GLU A 57 -12.79 -6.89 13.21
N SER A 58 -13.41 -6.62 14.36
CA SER A 58 -13.96 -5.31 14.70
C SER A 58 -13.05 -4.64 15.72
N ASN A 59 -12.72 -3.38 15.46
CA ASN A 59 -11.92 -2.59 16.38
C ASN A 59 -12.69 -1.33 16.82
N PRO A 60 -13.06 -1.23 18.10
CA PRO A 60 -13.61 0.00 18.67
C PRO A 60 -12.71 1.23 18.45
N GLY A 61 -11.39 1.04 18.40
CA GLY A 61 -10.39 2.04 18.04
C GLY A 61 -10.49 2.50 16.58
N LEU A 62 -10.75 1.60 15.63
CA LEU A 62 -11.02 1.98 14.23
C LEU A 62 -12.33 2.78 14.14
N ARG A 63 -13.38 2.34 14.82
CA ARG A 63 -14.65 3.08 14.88
C ARG A 63 -14.46 4.47 15.48
N LYS A 64 -13.72 4.57 16.59
CA LYS A 64 -13.42 5.85 17.26
C LYS A 64 -12.58 6.76 16.36
N ALA A 65 -11.60 6.19 15.65
CA ALA A 65 -10.78 6.88 14.67
C ALA A 65 -11.65 7.49 13.56
N LEU A 66 -12.49 6.68 12.91
CA LEU A 66 -13.40 7.13 11.85
C LEU A 66 -14.41 8.19 12.33
N SER A 67 -14.89 8.08 13.57
CA SER A 67 -15.82 9.06 14.17
C SER A 67 -15.18 10.40 14.50
N ARG A 68 -13.88 10.43 14.87
CA ARG A 68 -13.20 11.65 15.33
C ARG A 68 -12.90 12.62 14.19
N ASP A 69 -12.69 12.11 12.99
CA ASP A 69 -12.11 12.89 11.89
C ASP A 69 -13.15 13.64 11.05
N GLY A 70 -14.42 13.71 11.50
CA GLY A 70 -15.45 14.50 10.82
C GLY A 70 -15.84 14.01 9.42
N PHE A 71 -15.26 12.90 8.96
CA PHE A 71 -15.63 12.24 7.71
C PHE A 71 -17.15 11.99 7.63
N GLY A 72 -17.70 11.96 6.41
CA GLY A 72 -19.09 11.62 6.14
C GLY A 72 -19.44 10.16 6.47
N SER A 73 -20.71 9.78 6.40
CA SER A 73 -21.18 8.40 6.62
C SER A 73 -20.59 7.40 5.63
N ASP A 74 -20.12 7.88 4.49
CA ASP A 74 -19.63 7.07 3.39
C ASP A 74 -18.12 7.23 3.33
N VAL A 75 -17.41 6.10 3.38
CA VAL A 75 -15.94 6.08 3.44
C VAL A 75 -15.40 5.02 2.49
N LEU A 76 -14.27 5.34 1.85
CA LEU A 76 -13.47 4.34 1.15
C LEU A 76 -12.39 3.85 2.10
N LEU A 77 -12.44 2.58 2.46
CA LEU A 77 -11.40 1.94 3.26
C LEU A 77 -10.38 1.32 2.30
N SER A 78 -9.10 1.63 2.48
CA SER A 78 -8.00 1.10 1.65
C SER A 78 -6.95 0.44 2.52
N ARG A 79 -6.39 -0.67 2.05
CA ARG A 79 -5.26 -1.36 2.67
C ARG A 79 -3.99 -1.09 1.88
N VAL A 80 -2.94 -0.70 2.60
CA VAL A 80 -1.56 -0.59 2.11
C VAL A 80 -0.65 -1.19 3.19
N ASP A 81 0.25 -2.09 2.81
CA ASP A 81 1.22 -2.63 3.77
C ASP A 81 2.29 -1.59 4.09
N SER A 82 2.89 -1.68 5.28
CA SER A 82 3.74 -0.63 5.86
C SER A 82 5.07 -0.38 5.10
N ASP A 83 5.43 -1.33 4.25
CA ASP A 83 6.63 -1.44 3.43
C ASP A 83 6.34 -1.21 1.93
N ASP A 84 5.08 -0.99 1.59
CA ASP A 84 4.63 -0.71 0.24
C ASP A 84 4.55 0.81 -0.01
N LEU A 85 4.58 1.19 -1.28
CA LEU A 85 4.47 2.56 -1.73
C LEU A 85 3.30 2.73 -2.70
N ILE A 86 2.73 3.93 -2.71
CA ILE A 86 1.62 4.32 -3.57
C ILE A 86 1.97 5.59 -4.32
N THR A 87 1.44 5.74 -5.53
CA THR A 87 1.64 6.95 -6.35
C THR A 87 0.88 8.15 -5.79
N ALA A 88 1.29 9.36 -6.17
CA ALA A 88 0.74 10.60 -5.63
C ALA A 88 -0.76 10.80 -5.92
N ASP A 89 -1.30 10.19 -6.98
CA ASP A 89 -2.71 10.25 -7.36
C ASP A 89 -3.51 9.00 -6.93
N TYR A 90 -2.91 8.11 -6.14
CA TYR A 90 -3.50 6.83 -5.74
C TYR A 90 -4.84 7.01 -5.02
N VAL A 91 -4.88 7.86 -3.99
CA VAL A 91 -6.11 8.14 -3.22
C VAL A 91 -7.16 8.79 -4.11
N GLU A 92 -6.78 9.78 -4.92
CA GLU A 92 -7.72 10.47 -5.81
C GLU A 92 -8.40 9.50 -6.77
N ARG A 93 -7.63 8.67 -7.47
CA ARG A 93 -8.18 7.74 -8.47
C ARG A 93 -9.11 6.70 -7.85
N LEU A 94 -8.73 6.17 -6.69
CA LEU A 94 -9.56 5.23 -5.95
C LEU A 94 -10.88 5.87 -5.50
N SER A 95 -10.81 7.07 -4.93
CA SER A 95 -12.00 7.81 -4.48
C SER A 95 -12.92 8.17 -5.65
N ARG A 96 -12.38 8.59 -6.81
CA ARG A 96 -13.18 8.85 -8.01
C ARG A 96 -13.88 7.59 -8.49
N ALA A 97 -13.17 6.47 -8.62
CA ALA A 97 -13.76 5.21 -9.03
C ALA A 97 -14.87 4.75 -8.07
N ALA A 98 -14.70 4.96 -6.77
CA ALA A 98 -15.72 4.65 -5.76
C ALA A 98 -16.98 5.51 -5.89
N LEU A 99 -16.83 6.80 -6.18
CA LEU A 99 -17.95 7.69 -6.41
C LEU A 99 -18.67 7.38 -7.73
N GLU A 100 -17.92 7.10 -8.79
CA GLU A 100 -18.44 6.78 -10.12
C GLU A 100 -19.20 5.46 -10.15
N SER A 101 -18.78 4.46 -9.37
CA SER A 101 -19.51 3.18 -9.30
C SER A 101 -20.89 3.35 -8.65
N GLY A 102 -21.02 4.25 -7.67
CA GLY A 102 -22.23 4.48 -6.89
C GLY A 102 -22.71 3.27 -6.06
N MET A 103 -21.98 2.15 -6.10
CA MET A 103 -22.38 0.87 -5.52
C MET A 103 -21.88 0.74 -4.08
N PRO A 104 -22.77 0.61 -3.08
CA PRO A 104 -22.35 0.33 -1.71
C PRO A 104 -21.64 -1.03 -1.64
N ASP A 105 -20.67 -1.15 -0.74
CA ASP A 105 -19.91 -2.38 -0.49
C ASP A 105 -19.09 -2.89 -1.69
N GLN A 106 -18.93 -2.06 -2.71
CA GLN A 106 -18.12 -2.38 -3.87
C GLN A 106 -16.63 -2.44 -3.49
N TRP A 107 -15.96 -3.47 -3.98
CA TRP A 107 -14.51 -3.65 -3.88
C TRP A 107 -13.80 -3.06 -5.09
N PHE A 108 -12.61 -2.52 -4.85
CA PHE A 108 -11.73 -1.93 -5.85
C PHE A 108 -10.32 -2.48 -5.67
N VAL A 109 -9.65 -2.75 -6.78
CA VAL A 109 -8.30 -3.32 -6.75
C VAL A 109 -7.43 -2.55 -7.73
N ALA A 110 -6.35 -1.96 -7.22
CA ALA A 110 -5.30 -1.42 -8.07
C ALA A 110 -4.49 -2.58 -8.66
N VAL A 111 -4.56 -2.77 -9.98
CA VAL A 111 -3.99 -3.95 -10.63
C VAL A 111 -2.59 -3.74 -11.20
N ASP A 112 -2.23 -2.49 -11.49
CA ASP A 112 -0.93 -2.17 -12.07
C ASP A 112 0.06 -1.82 -10.98
N GLY A 113 1.16 -2.56 -10.92
CA GLY A 113 2.14 -2.37 -9.87
C GLY A 113 3.53 -2.82 -10.24
N GLN A 114 4.45 -2.52 -9.33
CA GLN A 114 5.83 -2.93 -9.40
C GLN A 114 6.23 -3.70 -8.15
N ARG A 115 7.15 -4.65 -8.30
CA ARG A 115 7.84 -5.30 -7.19
C ARG A 115 9.31 -5.02 -7.31
N SER A 116 9.97 -4.87 -6.17
CA SER A 116 11.40 -4.69 -6.16
C SER A 116 12.05 -5.18 -4.89
N ASP A 117 13.24 -5.73 -4.98
CA ASP A 117 14.16 -5.98 -3.87
C ASP A 117 15.26 -4.90 -3.79
N LEU A 118 14.99 -3.72 -4.37
CA LEU A 118 15.93 -2.62 -4.66
C LEU A 118 17.08 -2.96 -5.62
N ARG A 119 17.25 -4.23 -6.00
CA ARG A 119 18.23 -4.65 -7.00
C ARG A 119 17.56 -4.79 -8.35
N GLN A 120 16.34 -5.30 -8.40
CA GLN A 120 15.57 -5.48 -9.61
C GLN A 120 14.19 -4.86 -9.44
N VAL A 121 13.57 -4.42 -10.53
CA VAL A 121 12.17 -4.01 -10.57
C VAL A 121 11.45 -4.87 -11.60
N GLN A 122 10.29 -5.39 -11.23
CA GLN A 122 9.39 -6.12 -12.12
C GLN A 122 8.03 -5.42 -12.12
N SER A 123 7.62 -4.89 -13.27
CA SER A 123 6.24 -4.42 -13.49
C SER A 123 5.33 -5.62 -13.75
N PHE A 124 4.09 -5.55 -13.28
CA PHE A 124 3.10 -6.58 -13.57
C PHE A 124 1.67 -6.05 -13.40
N HIS A 125 0.75 -6.79 -13.99
CA HIS A 125 -0.69 -6.60 -13.86
C HIS A 125 -1.24 -7.75 -12.99
N TYR A 126 -1.72 -7.44 -11.79
CA TYR A 126 -2.08 -8.42 -10.76
C TYR A 126 -3.49 -8.20 -10.23
N VAL A 127 -4.42 -9.01 -10.73
CA VAL A 127 -5.84 -8.97 -10.34
C VAL A 127 -6.11 -9.43 -8.91
N ASN A 128 -5.18 -10.17 -8.29
CA ASN A 128 -5.24 -10.57 -6.88
C ASN A 128 -4.32 -9.70 -6.02
N SER A 129 -4.23 -8.41 -6.36
CA SER A 129 -3.34 -7.44 -5.71
C SER A 129 -3.68 -7.23 -4.23
N PRO A 130 -2.67 -7.06 -3.34
CA PRO A 130 -2.91 -6.75 -1.94
C PRO A 130 -3.44 -5.32 -1.71
N PHE A 131 -3.38 -4.46 -2.73
CA PHE A 131 -3.84 -3.07 -2.75
C PHE A 131 -5.33 -3.00 -3.03
N ILE A 132 -6.10 -3.40 -2.02
CA ILE A 132 -7.56 -3.52 -2.07
C ILE A 132 -8.24 -2.37 -1.33
N SER A 133 -9.39 -1.95 -1.84
CA SER A 133 -10.24 -0.98 -1.18
C SER A 133 -11.71 -1.41 -1.20
N ARG A 134 -12.49 -0.97 -0.22
CA ARG A 134 -13.94 -1.22 -0.13
C ARG A 134 -14.66 0.09 0.15
N PHE A 135 -15.65 0.41 -0.67
CA PHE A 135 -16.53 1.54 -0.40
C PHE A 135 -17.61 1.12 0.59
N VAL A 136 -17.68 1.78 1.74
CA VAL A 136 -18.58 1.44 2.84
C VAL A 136 -19.55 2.60 3.07
N LYS A 137 -20.85 2.33 2.95
CA LYS A 137 -21.88 3.26 3.38
C LYS A 137 -22.18 3.08 4.86
N ASN A 138 -22.58 4.16 5.52
CA ASN A 138 -22.97 4.17 6.93
C ASN A 138 -21.92 3.57 7.88
N ARG A 139 -20.64 3.98 7.73
CA ARG A 139 -19.50 3.71 8.65
C ARG A 139 -19.66 2.46 9.51
N THR A 140 -19.26 1.31 8.99
CA THR A 140 -19.11 0.11 9.82
C THR A 140 -17.76 0.12 10.53
N SER A 141 -17.64 -0.63 11.63
CA SER A 141 -16.37 -0.85 12.33
C SER A 141 -15.58 -2.04 11.76
N GLU A 142 -15.95 -2.52 10.57
CA GLU A 142 -15.36 -3.69 9.94
C GLU A 142 -14.03 -3.33 9.30
N SER A 143 -13.03 -4.11 9.66
CA SER A 143 -11.71 -4.07 9.05
C SER A 143 -11.74 -4.82 7.71
N ILE A 144 -11.10 -4.28 6.68
CA ILE A 144 -10.87 -4.99 5.40
C ILE A 144 -9.57 -5.81 5.39
N PHE A 145 -8.93 -5.97 6.55
CA PHE A 145 -7.56 -6.51 6.66
C PHE A 145 -7.48 -8.05 6.69
N ARG A 146 -8.58 -8.78 6.90
CA ARG A 146 -8.60 -10.26 6.88
C ARG A 146 -9.27 -10.79 5.61
N ASN A 147 -8.73 -11.88 5.06
CA ASN A 147 -9.14 -12.57 3.81
C ASN A 147 -8.78 -11.89 2.47
N HIS A 148 -7.57 -11.35 2.32
CA HIS A 148 -7.05 -10.87 1.02
C HIS A 148 -6.45 -11.99 0.14
N GLN A 149 -6.57 -13.25 0.53
CA GLN A 149 -5.94 -14.36 -0.21
C GLN A 149 -6.65 -14.65 -1.55
N ASN A 150 -7.95 -14.32 -1.64
CA ASN A 150 -8.78 -14.54 -2.83
C ASN A 150 -9.58 -13.28 -3.20
N VAL A 151 -8.91 -12.16 -3.44
CA VAL A 151 -9.55 -10.88 -3.81
C VAL A 151 -10.45 -11.04 -5.04
N THR A 152 -10.13 -11.95 -5.95
CA THR A 152 -10.95 -12.25 -7.13
C THR A 152 -12.35 -12.78 -6.80
N GLU A 153 -12.53 -13.46 -5.66
CA GLU A 153 -13.85 -13.95 -5.21
C GLU A 153 -14.79 -12.80 -4.79
N LEU A 154 -14.22 -11.64 -4.48
CA LEU A 154 -14.97 -10.43 -4.10
C LEU A 154 -15.55 -9.68 -5.30
N GLN A 155 -15.28 -10.14 -6.53
CA GLN A 155 -15.68 -9.50 -7.79
C GLN A 155 -15.39 -7.98 -7.81
N PRO A 156 -14.13 -7.57 -7.59
CA PRO A 156 -13.77 -6.17 -7.51
C PRO A 156 -13.81 -5.47 -8.87
N ILE A 157 -13.99 -4.15 -8.84
CA ILE A 157 -13.66 -3.29 -9.97
C ILE A 157 -12.13 -3.19 -10.04
N LEU A 158 -11.57 -3.58 -11.19
CA LEU A 158 -10.14 -3.51 -11.45
C LEU A 158 -9.79 -2.11 -11.93
N LEU A 159 -8.84 -1.47 -11.26
CA LEU A 159 -8.40 -0.11 -11.56
C LEU A 159 -7.03 -0.12 -12.21
N GLU A 160 -7.03 0.11 -13.52
CA GLU A 160 -5.82 0.30 -14.32
C GLU A 160 -5.25 1.72 -14.13
N GLY A 161 -3.94 1.86 -14.25
CA GLY A 161 -3.21 3.11 -14.09
C GLY A 161 -3.16 3.67 -12.67
N VAL A 162 -3.73 2.95 -11.68
CA VAL A 162 -3.52 3.21 -10.25
C VAL A 162 -2.29 2.43 -9.82
N LEU A 163 -1.15 3.11 -9.71
CA LEU A 163 0.14 2.47 -9.53
C LEU A 163 0.53 2.33 -8.07
N TRP A 164 1.11 1.18 -7.76
CA TRP A 164 1.68 0.86 -6.46
C TRP A 164 3.02 0.14 -6.62
N TRP A 165 3.80 0.09 -5.54
CA TRP A 165 5.07 -0.61 -5.50
C TRP A 165 5.21 -1.41 -4.22
N GLN A 166 5.61 -2.67 -4.37
CA GLN A 166 5.80 -3.61 -3.28
C GLN A 166 7.28 -3.90 -3.08
N LEU A 167 7.77 -3.64 -1.88
CA LEU A 167 9.13 -4.02 -1.50
C LEU A 167 9.19 -5.50 -1.14
N LEU A 168 10.01 -6.24 -1.87
CA LEU A 168 10.36 -7.62 -1.57
C LEU A 168 11.52 -7.63 -0.57
N HIS A 169 11.20 -7.90 0.69
CA HIS A 169 12.18 -8.17 1.74
C HIS A 169 11.79 -9.42 2.56
N GLY A 170 12.77 -9.95 3.29
CA GLY A 170 12.61 -11.16 4.10
C GLY A 170 12.48 -12.46 3.29
N SER A 171 12.10 -13.54 3.98
CA SER A 171 12.11 -14.92 3.46
C SER A 171 10.74 -15.47 3.06
N ASN A 172 9.69 -14.64 3.00
CA ASN A 172 8.34 -15.09 2.65
C ASN A 172 8.31 -15.61 1.20
N LEU A 173 7.76 -16.82 0.99
CA LEU A 173 7.64 -17.44 -0.34
C LEU A 173 6.78 -16.61 -1.30
N ALA A 174 5.85 -15.81 -0.77
CA ALA A 174 5.06 -14.84 -1.54
C ALA A 174 5.89 -13.63 -2.02
N ASN A 175 7.03 -13.35 -1.37
CA ASN A 175 7.93 -12.23 -1.67
C ASN A 175 9.00 -12.65 -2.68
N LYS A 176 8.57 -13.20 -3.82
CA LYS A 176 9.48 -13.58 -4.90
C LYS A 176 9.06 -12.92 -6.19
N PHE A 177 10.05 -12.51 -6.99
CA PHE A 177 9.81 -12.21 -8.39
C PHE A 177 9.16 -13.40 -9.06
N TRP A 178 8.11 -13.14 -9.83
CA TRP A 178 7.45 -14.19 -10.58
C TRP A 178 8.37 -14.62 -11.71
N LYS A 179 8.60 -15.93 -11.83
CA LYS A 179 9.24 -16.48 -13.02
C LYS A 179 8.37 -16.05 -14.22
N PRO A 180 8.94 -15.47 -15.29
CA PRO A 180 8.17 -15.19 -16.48
C PRO A 180 7.49 -16.48 -16.93
N ARG A 181 6.15 -16.52 -16.91
CA ARG A 181 5.43 -17.65 -17.50
C ARG A 181 5.70 -17.60 -19.01
N PRO A 182 6.07 -18.71 -19.65
CA PRO A 182 6.01 -18.76 -21.10
C PRO A 182 4.53 -18.84 -21.46
N LEU A 183 3.89 -17.72 -21.81
CA LEU A 183 2.64 -17.70 -22.57
C LEU A 183 2.33 -16.27 -23.06
N GLU A 184 2.38 -16.13 -24.38
CA GLU A 184 1.55 -15.27 -25.22
C GLU A 184 1.21 -13.87 -24.68
N LYS A 185 1.91 -12.87 -25.23
CA LYS A 185 1.53 -11.45 -25.21
C LYS A 185 1.39 -10.81 -23.81
N GLN A 186 2.43 -10.89 -22.98
CA GLN A 186 2.67 -9.79 -22.04
C GLN A 186 3.27 -8.60 -22.80
N VAL A 187 2.54 -7.49 -22.79
CA VAL A 187 3.00 -6.19 -23.28
C VAL A 187 4.30 -5.82 -22.55
N ARG A 188 5.42 -5.91 -23.27
CA ARG A 188 6.74 -5.32 -23.00
C ARG A 188 7.13 -5.17 -21.51
N GLY A 189 7.25 -6.26 -20.78
CA GLY A 189 8.02 -6.30 -19.53
C GLY A 189 9.48 -6.68 -19.82
N LYS A 190 10.41 -5.73 -19.84
CA LYS A 190 11.84 -6.05 -19.90
C LYS A 190 12.30 -6.45 -18.50
N SER A 191 12.72 -7.71 -18.33
CA SER A 191 13.43 -8.15 -17.13
C SER A 191 14.89 -7.74 -17.22
N TYR A 192 15.38 -6.92 -16.29
CA TYR A 192 16.79 -6.54 -16.19
C TYR A 192 17.42 -7.24 -14.98
N SER A 193 18.48 -8.02 -15.21
CA SER A 193 19.28 -8.65 -14.17
C SER A 193 20.55 -7.81 -13.92
N GLY A 194 20.64 -7.22 -12.74
CA GLY A 194 21.65 -6.26 -12.31
C GLY A 194 20.97 -5.31 -11.33
N GLY A 195 21.70 -4.74 -10.35
CA GLY A 195 21.16 -3.69 -9.48
C GLY A 195 20.41 -2.62 -10.31
N LEU A 196 19.44 -1.93 -9.72
CA LEU A 196 18.60 -0.99 -10.46
C LEU A 196 19.49 -0.09 -11.30
N SER A 197 19.38 -0.21 -12.62
CA SER A 197 20.07 0.71 -13.51
C SER A 197 19.63 2.12 -13.16
N GLU A 198 20.49 3.11 -13.38
CA GLU A 198 20.18 4.52 -13.14
C GLU A 198 18.82 4.92 -13.75
N PHE A 199 18.50 4.37 -14.93
CA PHE A 199 17.21 4.50 -15.60
C PHE A 199 16.01 3.97 -14.78
N GLN A 200 16.16 2.85 -14.08
CA GLN A 200 15.09 2.29 -13.24
C GLN A 200 14.87 3.11 -11.97
N PHE A 201 15.93 3.70 -11.41
CA PHE A 201 15.80 4.67 -10.32
C PHE A 201 15.10 5.94 -10.80
N ASP A 202 15.46 6.48 -11.96
CA ASP A 202 14.81 7.66 -12.52
C ASP A 202 13.33 7.43 -12.80
N GLU A 203 12.96 6.28 -13.38
CA GLU A 203 11.57 5.93 -13.63
C GLU A 203 10.79 5.78 -12.33
N PHE A 204 11.36 5.11 -11.32
CA PHE A 204 10.77 5.01 -10.00
C PHE A 204 10.59 6.39 -9.35
N ASN A 205 11.66 7.20 -9.32
CA ASN A 205 11.65 8.54 -8.75
C ASN A 205 10.61 9.43 -9.43
N ARG A 206 10.46 9.29 -10.76
CA ARG A 206 9.45 10.00 -11.55
C ARG A 206 8.03 9.54 -11.22
N LEU A 207 7.79 8.24 -11.10
CA LEU A 207 6.46 7.68 -10.85
C LEU A 207 5.97 7.96 -9.43
N PHE A 208 6.84 7.78 -8.44
CA PHE A 208 6.49 7.91 -7.02
C PHE A 208 6.85 9.28 -6.44
N GLY A 209 7.51 10.14 -7.22
CA GLY A 209 8.02 11.44 -6.75
C GLY A 209 9.04 11.32 -5.63
N PHE A 210 9.62 10.13 -5.41
CA PHE A 210 10.37 9.78 -4.21
C PHE A 210 11.75 9.25 -4.57
N ASP A 211 12.79 9.76 -3.90
CA ASP A 211 14.18 9.34 -4.12
C ASP A 211 14.45 7.95 -3.52
N ALA A 212 14.45 6.92 -4.36
CA ALA A 212 14.66 5.54 -3.94
C ALA A 212 16.02 5.27 -3.29
N SER A 213 17.04 6.13 -3.49
CA SER A 213 18.34 5.98 -2.81
C SER A 213 18.21 6.06 -1.28
N LYS A 214 17.19 6.77 -0.80
CA LYS A 214 16.85 6.86 0.63
C LYS A 214 16.41 5.51 1.21
N LEU A 215 15.82 4.61 0.40
CA LEU A 215 15.43 3.26 0.85
C LEU A 215 16.63 2.32 0.90
N ILE A 216 17.57 2.45 -0.04
CA ILE A 216 18.79 1.63 -0.06
C ILE A 216 19.56 1.80 1.25
N GLY A 217 19.70 3.04 1.73
CA GLY A 217 20.37 3.31 3.00
C GLY A 217 19.67 2.70 4.21
N VAL A 218 18.35 2.49 4.15
CA VAL A 218 17.57 1.85 5.23
C VAL A 218 17.72 0.32 5.17
N LEU A 219 17.60 -0.28 3.99
CA LEU A 219 17.71 -1.75 3.84
C LEU A 219 19.14 -2.27 3.95
N GLY A 220 20.15 -1.50 3.53
CA GLY A 220 21.56 -1.87 3.74
C GLY A 220 21.93 -2.00 5.22
N ARG A 221 21.20 -1.32 6.12
CA ARG A 221 21.34 -1.49 7.57
C ARG A 221 20.65 -2.75 8.11
N GLU A 222 19.67 -3.31 7.39
CA GLU A 222 19.02 -4.57 7.72
C GLU A 222 19.98 -5.75 7.50
N GLU A 223 20.70 -5.79 6.37
CA GLU A 223 21.69 -6.85 6.08
C GLU A 223 22.89 -6.87 7.05
N CYS A 224 23.06 -5.82 7.86
CA CYS A 224 24.13 -5.67 8.85
C CYS A 224 23.73 -6.05 10.30
N GLN A 225 22.47 -6.43 10.54
CA GLN A 225 21.93 -6.80 11.87
C GLN A 225 21.59 -8.29 11.96
#